data_AF-A0AAU9RUL8-F1
#
_entry.id   AF-A0AAU9RUL8-F1
#
_cell.length_a   1.000
_cell.length_b   1.000
_cell.length_c   1.000
_cell.angle_alpha   90.00
_cell.angle_beta   90.00
_cell.angle_gamma   90.00
#
_symmetry.space_group_name_H-M   'P 1'
#
loop_
_entity.id
_entity.type
_entity.pdbx_description
1 polymer ?
#
loop_
_entity_poly.entity_id
_entity_poly.type
_entity_poly.pdbx_seq_one_letter_code
_entity_poly.pdbx_strand_id
1 'polypeptide(L)'
;MLHSDLGFGSGKAKAVYGRDGHLGITLVKFPGDQSGLKDAVRMSDYFEKENHGRRGWTRVQSLTLGKDSDSNPNLVKIDEKTGEKTRIFYAYLGIVSDLDKLDFDTRKKTVIESRREYKPSK
;
A
#
# COMPACT_ATOMS: atom_id res chain seq x y z
N MET A 1 9.20 -10.16 1.43
CA MET A 1 10.04 -9.42 2.41
C MET A 1 9.56 -7.97 2.44
N LEU A 2 8.48 -7.67 3.18
CA LEU A 2 7.91 -6.31 3.27
C LEU A 2 7.35 -5.96 4.66
N HIS A 3 7.31 -6.91 5.60
CA HIS A 3 6.56 -6.73 6.84
C HIS A 3 7.46 -6.58 8.07
N SER A 4 8.38 -7.52 8.29
CA SER A 4 9.26 -7.50 9.47
C SER A 4 10.28 -6.34 9.44
N ASP A 5 10.76 -5.95 8.25
CA ASP A 5 11.84 -4.97 8.12
C ASP A 5 11.37 -3.51 8.26
N LEU A 6 10.08 -3.24 8.03
CA LEU A 6 9.51 -1.89 8.13
C LEU A 6 8.92 -1.56 9.51
N GLY A 7 8.86 -2.54 10.43
CA GLY A 7 8.47 -2.31 11.81
C GLY A 7 6.99 -1.94 12.04
N PHE A 8 6.13 -2.17 11.05
CA PHE A 8 4.67 -2.08 11.22
C PHE A 8 4.18 -3.45 11.75
N GLY A 9 3.45 -3.46 12.86
CA GLY A 9 3.07 -4.68 13.61
C GLY A 9 2.26 -5.70 12.78
N SER A 10 2.01 -6.89 13.37
CA SER A 10 1.38 -8.18 12.92
C SER A 10 0.53 -8.35 11.62
N GLY A 11 0.56 -7.43 10.68
CA GLY A 11 -0.18 -7.46 9.44
C GLY A 11 0.18 -8.64 8.53
N LYS A 12 -0.84 -9.18 7.87
CA LYS A 12 -0.68 -10.25 6.86
C LYS A 12 -0.70 -9.63 5.48
N ALA A 13 0.41 -9.76 4.75
CA ALA A 13 0.53 -9.34 3.37
C ALA A 13 -0.01 -10.42 2.42
N LYS A 14 -0.86 -10.03 1.47
CA LYS A 14 -1.38 -10.88 0.39
C LYS A 14 -1.23 -10.16 -0.95
N ALA A 15 -0.55 -10.79 -1.89
CA ALA A 15 -0.51 -10.34 -3.28
C ALA A 15 -1.92 -10.37 -3.92
N VAL A 16 -2.24 -9.36 -4.72
CA VAL A 16 -3.53 -9.22 -5.40
C VAL A 16 -3.40 -9.62 -6.87
N TYR A 17 -4.37 -10.41 -7.34
CA TYR A 17 -4.39 -10.99 -8.68
C TYR A 17 -5.68 -10.61 -9.42
N GLY A 18 -5.54 -10.32 -10.72
CA GLY A 18 -6.65 -10.13 -11.66
C GLY A 18 -6.65 -11.20 -12.74
N ARG A 19 -7.41 -10.97 -13.81
CA ARG A 19 -7.52 -11.90 -14.95
C ARG A 19 -6.16 -12.18 -15.59
N ASP A 20 -5.33 -11.16 -15.72
CA ASP A 20 -4.03 -11.21 -16.42
C ASP A 20 -2.85 -11.48 -15.45
N GLY A 21 -3.14 -11.96 -14.24
CA GLY A 21 -2.13 -12.30 -13.23
C GLY A 21 -1.94 -11.25 -12.16
N HIS A 22 -0.71 -11.10 -11.66
CA HIS A 22 -0.40 -10.27 -10.50
C HIS A 22 -0.58 -8.77 -10.82
N LEU A 23 -1.35 -8.04 -9.99
CA LEU A 23 -1.67 -6.62 -10.24
C LEU A 23 -0.59 -5.63 -9.80
N GLY A 24 0.53 -6.13 -9.25
CA GLY A 24 1.56 -5.27 -8.66
C GLY A 24 1.14 -4.66 -7.31
N ILE A 25 0.05 -5.15 -6.72
CA ILE A 25 -0.54 -4.65 -5.49
C ILE A 25 -0.43 -5.72 -4.39
N THR A 26 -0.03 -5.29 -3.20
CA THR A 26 -0.05 -6.12 -1.99
C THR A 26 -1.07 -5.55 -1.01
N LEU A 27 -2.08 -6.34 -0.66
CA LEU A 27 -3.02 -6.02 0.42
C LEU A 27 -2.38 -6.38 1.77
N VAL A 28 -2.30 -5.42 2.68
CA VAL A 28 -1.85 -5.65 4.06
C VAL A 28 -3.08 -5.65 4.97
N LYS A 29 -3.32 -6.78 5.65
CA LYS A 29 -4.44 -6.96 6.59
C LYS A 29 -3.95 -6.89 8.02
N PHE A 30 -4.42 -5.91 8.76
CA PHE A 30 -4.14 -5.77 10.20
C PHE A 30 -5.23 -6.46 11.04
N PRO A 31 -4.99 -6.69 12.35
CA PRO A 31 -6.05 -7.10 13.28
C PRO A 31 -7.29 -6.21 13.19
N GLY A 32 -8.48 -6.79 13.34
CA GLY A 32 -9.76 -6.07 13.27
C GLY A 32 -10.10 -5.28 14.53
N ASP A 33 -9.09 -4.81 15.26
CA ASP A 33 -9.22 -4.10 16.52
C ASP A 33 -8.52 -2.73 16.46
N GLN A 34 -8.60 -2.01 17.57
CA GLN A 34 -7.99 -0.69 17.74
C GLN A 34 -6.48 -0.69 17.47
N SER A 35 -5.77 -1.75 17.84
CA SER A 35 -4.31 -1.84 17.63
C SER A 35 -3.98 -2.01 16.16
N GLY A 36 -4.74 -2.84 15.45
CA GLY A 36 -4.58 -3.03 14.01
C GLY A 36 -4.88 -1.78 13.20
N LEU A 37 -5.90 -1.00 13.59
CA LEU A 37 -6.15 0.29 12.94
C LEU A 37 -5.01 1.29 13.20
N LYS A 38 -4.50 1.37 14.43
CA LYS A 38 -3.37 2.23 14.77
C LYS A 38 -2.13 1.89 13.93
N ASP A 39 -1.84 0.61 13.76
CA ASP A 39 -0.73 0.15 12.92
C ASP A 39 -0.95 0.46 11.44
N ALA A 40 -2.17 0.27 10.93
CA ALA A 40 -2.53 0.61 9.55
C ALA A 40 -2.37 2.11 9.26
N VAL A 41 -2.83 2.97 10.18
CA VAL A 41 -2.66 4.43 10.09
C VAL A 41 -1.18 4.80 10.14
N ARG A 42 -0.40 4.22 11.06
CA ARG A 42 1.03 4.47 11.18
C ARG A 42 1.79 4.10 9.90
N MET A 43 1.44 2.97 9.27
CA MET A 43 2.01 2.59 7.98
C MET A 43 1.65 3.61 6.90
N SER A 44 0.38 3.98 6.78
CA SER A 44 -0.05 4.98 5.78
C SER A 44 0.67 6.33 5.96
N ASP A 45 0.81 6.80 7.20
CA ASP A 45 1.48 8.07 7.51
C ASP A 45 2.99 8.00 7.22
N TYR A 46 3.64 6.85 7.44
CA TYR A 46 5.05 6.65 7.09
C TYR A 46 5.29 6.83 5.58
N PHE A 47 4.47 6.20 4.74
CA PHE A 47 4.59 6.35 3.29
C PHE A 47 4.21 7.76 2.84
N GLU A 48 3.19 8.40 3.44
CA GLU A 48 2.82 9.77 3.09
C GLU A 48 3.93 10.78 3.40
N LYS A 49 4.70 10.61 4.48
CA LYS A 49 5.85 11.49 4.82
C LYS A 49 6.91 11.55 3.72
N GLU A 50 7.13 10.44 3.03
CA GLU A 50 8.05 10.33 1.89
C GLU A 50 7.36 10.66 0.55
N ASN A 51 6.14 11.23 0.56
CA ASN A 51 5.31 11.48 -0.63
C ASN A 51 5.03 10.19 -1.45
N HIS A 52 5.03 9.05 -0.76
CA HIS A 52 4.72 7.72 -1.28
C HIS A 52 3.34 7.21 -0.85
N GLY A 53 2.47 8.10 -0.38
CA GLY A 53 1.07 7.76 -0.14
C GLY A 53 0.21 7.84 -1.40
N ARG A 54 -1.12 7.84 -1.24
CA ARG A 54 -2.08 7.71 -2.35
C ARG A 54 -1.91 8.80 -3.42
N ARG A 55 -1.70 10.06 -2.98
CA ARG A 55 -1.48 11.19 -3.89
C ARG A 55 -0.18 11.05 -4.66
N GLY A 56 0.87 10.61 -3.98
CA GLY A 56 2.15 10.25 -4.58
C GLY A 56 1.97 9.24 -5.69
N TRP A 57 1.28 8.14 -5.37
CA TRP A 57 1.01 7.07 -6.32
C TRP A 57 0.18 7.55 -7.53
N THR A 58 -0.86 8.35 -7.30
CA THR A 58 -1.71 8.89 -8.38
C THR A 58 -0.89 9.70 -9.38
N ARG A 59 0.05 10.53 -8.88
CA ARG A 59 0.97 11.30 -9.73
C ARG A 59 1.92 10.40 -10.50
N VAL A 60 2.43 9.34 -9.89
CA VAL A 60 3.33 8.41 -10.59
C VAL A 60 2.59 7.64 -11.67
N GLN A 61 1.39 7.13 -11.38
CA GLN A 61 0.57 6.42 -12.35
C GLN A 61 0.29 7.24 -13.61
N SER A 62 -0.02 8.53 -13.47
CA SER A 62 -0.25 9.41 -14.62
C SER A 62 1.02 9.63 -15.46
N LEU A 63 2.20 9.65 -14.83
CA LEU A 63 3.49 9.80 -15.49
C LEU A 63 4.00 8.52 -16.16
N THR A 64 3.55 7.35 -15.69
CA THR A 64 4.00 6.03 -16.16
C THR A 64 3.19 5.44 -17.29
N LEU A 65 2.06 6.05 -17.68
CA LEU A 65 1.24 5.54 -18.79
C LEU A 65 2.09 5.41 -20.08
N GLY A 66 2.38 4.17 -20.47
CA GLY A 66 3.14 3.83 -21.67
C GLY A 66 4.67 3.92 -21.56
N LYS A 67 5.25 4.01 -20.35
CA LYS A 67 6.71 4.04 -20.13
C LYS A 67 7.20 2.82 -19.37
N ASP A 68 8.44 2.41 -19.63
CA ASP A 68 9.12 1.34 -18.90
C ASP A 68 9.21 1.68 -17.40
N SER A 69 8.77 0.74 -16.57
CA SER A 69 8.80 0.87 -15.11
C SER A 69 10.21 0.80 -14.54
N ASP A 70 11.12 0.07 -15.20
CA ASP A 70 12.43 -0.29 -14.64
C ASP A 70 13.49 0.81 -14.78
N SER A 71 13.17 1.85 -15.56
CA SER A 71 13.96 3.08 -15.70
C SER A 71 13.30 4.30 -15.03
N ASN A 72 12.11 4.14 -14.42
CA ASN A 72 11.41 5.29 -13.85
C ASN A 72 11.95 5.62 -12.45
N PRO A 73 12.51 6.82 -12.22
CA PRO A 73 13.09 7.19 -10.93
C PRO A 73 12.06 7.30 -9.79
N ASN A 74 10.76 7.34 -10.11
CA ASN A 74 9.69 7.31 -9.11
C ASN A 74 9.28 5.88 -8.72
N LEU A 75 9.75 4.86 -9.43
CA LEU A 75 9.45 3.45 -9.19
C LEU A 75 10.69 2.65 -8.78
N VAL A 76 11.88 3.12 -9.16
CA VAL A 76 13.16 2.46 -8.89
C VAL A 76 14.16 3.48 -8.36
N LYS A 77 14.79 3.15 -7.24
CA LYS A 77 15.95 3.85 -6.71
C LYS A 77 17.20 3.04 -7.02
N ILE A 78 18.23 3.70 -7.53
CA ILE A 78 19.55 3.10 -7.77
C ILE A 78 20.47 3.58 -6.67
N ASP A 79 21.11 2.66 -5.96
CA ASP A 79 22.19 3.04 -5.04
C ASP A 79 23.39 3.55 -5.86
N GLU A 80 23.81 4.78 -5.61
CA GLU A 80 24.85 5.44 -6.39
C GLU A 80 26.23 4.79 -6.23
N LYS A 81 26.46 4.05 -5.14
CA LYS A 81 27.74 3.41 -4.84
C LYS A 81 27.82 1.99 -5.38
N THR A 82 26.74 1.22 -5.25
CA THR A 82 26.71 -0.20 -5.64
C THR A 82 26.04 -0.44 -6.99
N GLY A 83 25.27 0.53 -7.50
CA GLY A 83 24.42 0.37 -8.68
C GLY A 83 23.18 -0.50 -8.44
N GLU A 84 22.92 -0.91 -7.19
CA GLU A 84 21.80 -1.80 -6.86
C GLU A 84 20.46 -1.09 -7.08
N LYS A 85 19.56 -1.77 -7.80
CA LYS A 85 18.20 -1.27 -8.06
C LYS A 85 17.24 -1.79 -6.98
N THR A 86 16.58 -0.86 -6.28
CA THR A 86 15.53 -1.17 -5.30
C THR A 86 14.20 -0.57 -5.73
N ARG A 87 13.10 -1.29 -5.50
CA ARG A 87 11.76 -0.80 -5.83
C ARG A 87 11.27 0.20 -4.79
N ILE A 88 10.70 1.30 -5.27
CA ILE A 88 9.99 2.27 -4.44
C ILE A 88 8.57 1.76 -4.24
N PHE A 89 8.17 1.60 -2.98
CA PHE A 89 6.82 1.20 -2.63
C PHE A 89 5.97 2.41 -2.27
N TYR A 90 4.69 2.31 -2.62
CA TYR A 90 3.65 3.27 -2.24
C TYR A 90 2.60 2.54 -1.41
N ALA A 91 2.14 3.14 -0.32
CA ALA A 91 1.12 2.55 0.52
C ALA A 91 0.21 3.60 1.15
N TYR A 92 -1.05 3.22 1.37
CA TYR A 92 -2.08 4.08 1.95
C TYR A 92 -3.20 3.21 2.51
N LEU A 93 -4.04 3.78 3.38
CA LEU A 93 -5.28 3.13 3.82
C LEU A 93 -6.22 2.88 2.65
N GLY A 94 -6.68 1.64 2.51
CA GLY A 94 -7.65 1.29 1.47
C GLY A 94 -8.94 2.10 1.59
N ILE A 95 -9.44 2.58 0.46
CA ILE A 95 -10.70 3.32 0.36
C ILE A 95 -11.74 2.51 -0.43
N VAL A 96 -12.98 3.00 -0.45
CA VAL A 96 -14.09 2.34 -1.15
C VAL A 96 -13.75 2.06 -2.62
N SER A 97 -13.05 2.97 -3.29
CA SER A 97 -12.64 2.81 -4.68
C SER A 97 -11.49 1.83 -4.91
N ASP A 98 -10.96 1.18 -3.87
CA ASP A 98 -9.96 0.13 -4.01
C ASP A 98 -10.57 -1.27 -3.87
N LEU A 99 -11.83 -1.36 -3.42
CA LEU A 99 -12.51 -2.63 -3.28
C LEU A 99 -12.60 -3.36 -4.61
N ASP A 100 -12.83 -2.63 -5.71
CA ASP A 100 -12.86 -3.15 -7.09
C ASP A 100 -11.59 -3.93 -7.47
N LYS A 101 -10.43 -3.58 -6.90
CA LYS A 101 -9.14 -4.25 -7.11
C LYS A 101 -9.00 -5.54 -6.32
N LEU A 102 -9.79 -5.75 -5.26
CA LEU A 102 -9.68 -6.91 -4.39
C LEU A 102 -10.42 -8.12 -4.96
N ASP A 103 -10.06 -9.33 -4.54
CA ASP A 103 -10.82 -10.53 -4.89
C ASP A 103 -12.25 -10.52 -4.30
N PHE A 104 -13.17 -11.27 -4.92
CA PHE A 104 -14.58 -11.30 -4.53
C PHE A 104 -14.79 -11.68 -3.05
N ASP A 105 -14.03 -12.67 -2.56
CA ASP A 105 -14.13 -13.14 -1.18
C ASP A 105 -13.70 -12.05 -0.19
N THR A 106 -12.60 -11.36 -0.49
CA THR A 106 -12.14 -10.23 0.32
C THR A 106 -13.15 -9.10 0.32
N ARG A 107 -13.66 -8.69 -0.84
CA ARG A 107 -14.70 -7.63 -0.93
C ARG A 107 -15.93 -7.94 -0.08
N LYS A 108 -16.42 -9.17 -0.17
CA LYS A 108 -17.64 -9.62 0.55
C LYS A 108 -17.46 -9.59 2.06
N LYS A 109 -16.24 -9.76 2.56
CA LYS A 109 -15.90 -9.83 4.00
C LYS A 109 -15.41 -8.50 4.57
N THR A 110 -15.34 -7.44 3.77
CA THR A 110 -14.88 -6.11 4.22
C THR A 110 -16.06 -5.25 4.67
N VAL A 111 -15.90 -4.59 5.82
CA VAL A 111 -16.78 -3.52 6.29
C VAL A 111 -16.10 -2.18 6.01
N ILE A 112 -16.87 -1.20 5.52
CA ILE A 112 -16.39 0.18 5.32
C ILE A 112 -16.81 0.99 6.54
N GLU A 113 -15.86 1.69 7.14
CA GLU A 113 -16.10 2.59 8.26
C GLU A 113 -15.53 3.98 7.95
N SER A 114 -16.19 5.01 8.50
CA SER A 114 -15.70 6.38 8.41
C SER A 114 -14.57 6.60 9.41
N ARG A 115 -13.43 7.11 8.93
CA ARG A 115 -12.35 7.56 9.82
C ARG A 115 -12.80 8.62 10.83
N ARG A 116 -13.88 9.36 10.55
CA ARG A 116 -14.43 10.39 11.46
C ARG A 116 -15.23 9.81 12.62
N GLU A 117 -15.81 8.63 12.43
CA GLU A 117 -16.61 7.94 13.44
C GLU A 117 -15.72 7.21 14.45
N TYR A 118 -14.46 7.02 14.09
CA TYR A 118 -13.45 6.48 14.98
C TYR A 118 -13.16 7.42 16.15
N LYS A 119 -13.49 6.96 17.35
CA LYS A 119 -13.02 7.54 18.61
C LYS A 119 -11.87 6.67 19.13
N PRO A 120 -10.66 7.21 19.30
CA PRO A 120 -9.62 6.46 20.00
C PRO A 120 -10.13 6.17 21.42
N SER A 121 -10.11 4.91 21.85
CA SER A 121 -10.31 4.60 23.27
C SER A 121 -9.18 5.26 24.06
N LYS A 122 -9.54 5.97 25.14
CA LYS A 122 -8.61 6.61 26.08
C LYS A 122 -7.66 5.59 26.70
#